data_AF-A0A183AL97-F1
#
_entry.id   AF-A0A183AL97-F1
#
_cell.length_a   1.000
_cell.length_b   1.000
_cell.length_c   1.000
_cell.angle_alpha   90.00
_cell.angle_beta   90.00
_cell.angle_gamma   90.00
#
_symmetry.space_group_name_H-M   'P 1'
#
loop_
_entity.id
_entity.type
_entity.pdbx_description
1 polymer ?
#
loop_
_entity_poly.entity_id
_entity_poly.type
_entity_poly.pdbx_seq_one_letter_code
_entity_poly.pdbx_strand_id
1 'polypeptide(L)'
;MIISGSPIASDFVFKDKELEGKLNVFLDNQTKFITIESLLETNREELAQKNQKIENLEAQLTELKKVSVPPGPNGDASTMDGTGRQDQVNRDNQKNSEELGKEVSVFRGQLQLAHDEIANLQAQLETLKVENLAVAASKISSLETELSSARQELDATRAALETSKISCTELTKQLNFVHSNVLPCVSTGCQTDEYVSNEQQVDNQTESLELISARNRIIQLTAGLDRVSSELKDSQDQVTKCHADRLSADKETQEQIAKLNDALSTTRTELDQVRAIGEARVTELEIESKRLQAVCDHHVNVLGQIQSERETLCEQLEQLKGRYEAVRKNYDDSELQRTRQQNDWAAERSTLTAQLVSYLSRF
;
A
#
# COMPACT_ATOMS: atom_id res chain seq x y z
N MET A 1 1.12 18.78 -13.93
CA MET A 1 0.96 19.75 -12.82
C MET A 1 2.21 19.61 -11.96
N ILE A 2 3.04 20.66 -11.91
CA ILE A 2 4.38 20.62 -11.28
C ILE A 2 4.18 20.58 -9.76
N ILE A 3 4.47 19.45 -9.13
CA ILE A 3 4.51 19.35 -7.67
C ILE A 3 5.90 19.79 -7.23
N SER A 4 5.95 20.99 -6.66
CA SER A 4 7.12 21.54 -5.99
C SER A 4 7.54 20.64 -4.83
N GLY A 5 8.74 20.06 -4.91
CA GLY A 5 9.36 19.35 -3.80
C GLY A 5 9.72 20.32 -2.68
N SER A 6 9.14 20.11 -1.50
CA SER A 6 9.71 20.62 -0.25
C SER A 6 10.82 19.67 0.20
N PRO A 7 11.98 20.18 0.63
CA PRO A 7 13.04 19.34 1.17
C PRO A 7 12.61 18.82 2.54
N ILE A 8 12.59 17.49 2.68
CA ILE A 8 12.42 16.83 3.98
C ILE A 8 13.63 17.20 4.83
N ALA A 9 13.36 17.79 6.00
CA ALA A 9 14.38 18.16 6.97
C ALA A 9 15.18 16.92 7.40
N SER A 10 16.50 17.05 7.32
CA SER A 10 17.51 15.98 7.39
C SER A 10 17.78 15.40 8.78
N ASP A 11 16.98 15.71 9.81
CA ASP A 11 17.42 15.55 11.20
C ASP A 11 16.54 14.61 12.05
N PHE A 12 15.88 13.63 11.42
CA PHE A 12 15.15 12.56 12.12
C PHE A 12 16.09 11.36 12.38
N VAL A 13 16.94 11.45 13.41
CA VAL A 13 17.83 10.35 13.79
C VAL A 13 17.08 9.32 14.63
N PHE A 14 16.57 8.26 13.98
CA PHE A 14 16.12 7.04 14.66
C PHE A 14 17.31 6.41 15.39
N LYS A 15 17.23 6.24 16.72
CA LYS A 15 18.30 5.61 17.52
C LYS A 15 18.44 4.10 17.28
N ASP A 16 17.50 3.50 16.58
CA ASP A 16 17.40 2.06 16.42
C ASP A 16 17.76 1.65 14.98
N LYS A 17 19.04 1.27 14.78
CA LYS A 17 19.62 0.94 13.47
C LYS A 17 18.88 -0.19 12.75
N GLU A 18 18.23 -1.08 13.49
CA GLU A 18 17.45 -2.18 12.90
C GLU A 18 16.14 -1.67 12.29
N LEU A 19 15.53 -0.66 12.92
CA LEU A 19 14.32 0.01 12.50
C LEU A 19 14.58 0.92 11.29
N GLU A 20 15.71 1.60 11.27
CA GLU A 20 16.19 2.38 10.12
C GLU A 20 16.45 1.50 8.89
N GLY A 21 17.10 0.34 9.09
CA GLY A 21 17.31 -0.65 8.02
C GLY A 21 16.01 -1.19 7.44
N LYS A 22 15.03 -1.53 8.29
CA LYS A 22 13.72 -2.03 7.86
C LYS A 22 12.85 -0.95 7.19
N LEU A 23 12.95 0.31 7.64
CA LEU A 23 12.27 1.45 7.02
C LEU A 23 12.82 1.75 5.62
N ASN A 24 14.13 1.68 5.44
CA ASN A 24 14.75 1.85 4.13
C ASN A 24 14.30 0.76 3.15
N VAL A 25 14.15 -0.49 3.60
CA VAL A 25 13.61 -1.58 2.77
C VAL A 25 12.13 -1.33 2.40
N PHE A 26 11.31 -0.84 3.33
CA PHE A 26 9.91 -0.49 3.06
C PHE A 26 9.79 0.63 2.02
N LEU A 27 10.57 1.70 2.16
CA LEU A 27 10.58 2.84 1.22
C LEU A 27 11.12 2.44 -0.16
N ASP A 28 12.15 1.58 -0.21
CA ASP A 28 12.68 1.02 -1.45
C ASP A 28 11.63 0.15 -2.16
N ASN A 29 10.89 -0.68 -1.42
CA ASN A 29 9.81 -1.50 -1.96
C ASN A 29 8.62 -0.66 -2.45
N GLN A 30 8.26 0.43 -1.76
CA GLN A 30 7.27 1.40 -2.22
C GLN A 30 7.68 2.05 -3.56
N THR A 31 8.94 2.44 -3.68
CA THR A 31 9.47 3.07 -4.89
C THR A 31 9.47 2.09 -6.08
N LYS A 32 9.84 0.82 -5.83
CA LYS A 32 9.75 -0.25 -6.84
C LYS A 32 8.30 -0.51 -7.28
N PHE A 33 7.36 -0.51 -6.34
CA PHE A 33 5.94 -0.72 -6.64
C PHE A 33 5.39 0.34 -7.59
N ILE A 34 5.63 1.63 -7.29
CA ILE A 34 5.22 2.76 -8.14
C ILE A 34 5.86 2.66 -9.54
N THR A 35 7.12 2.25 -9.60
CA THR A 35 7.85 2.09 -10.87
C THR A 35 7.24 0.97 -11.73
N ILE A 36 6.92 -0.18 -11.14
CA ILE A 36 6.31 -1.33 -11.83
C ILE A 36 4.89 -0.98 -12.31
N GLU A 37 4.09 -0.26 -11.52
CA GLU A 37 2.75 0.19 -11.95
C GLU A 37 2.81 1.13 -13.16
N SER A 38 3.75 2.08 -13.16
CA SER A 38 3.97 3.00 -14.29
C SER A 38 4.37 2.26 -15.58
N LEU A 39 5.26 1.26 -15.46
CA LEU A 39 5.67 0.42 -16.58
C LEU A 39 4.53 -0.45 -17.11
N LEU A 40 3.71 -1.02 -16.22
CA LEU A 40 2.54 -1.81 -16.61
C LEU A 40 1.53 -0.97 -17.38
N GLU A 41 1.29 0.27 -16.98
CA GLU A 41 0.36 1.16 -17.66
C GLU A 41 0.86 1.55 -19.05
N THR A 42 2.15 1.91 -19.15
CA THR A 42 2.79 2.22 -20.43
C THR A 42 2.73 1.03 -21.40
N ASN A 43 3.05 -0.18 -20.91
CA ASN A 43 3.02 -1.39 -21.73
C ASN A 43 1.59 -1.76 -22.17
N ARG A 44 0.56 -1.48 -21.36
CA ARG A 44 -0.84 -1.68 -21.76
C ARG A 44 -1.27 -0.74 -22.88
N GLU A 45 -0.88 0.53 -22.82
CA GLU A 45 -1.17 1.49 -23.88
C GLU A 45 -0.48 1.10 -25.19
N GLU A 46 0.80 0.70 -25.15
CA GLU A 46 1.50 0.20 -26.34
C GLU A 46 0.85 -1.05 -26.94
N LEU A 47 0.37 -1.96 -26.09
CA LEU A 47 -0.31 -3.17 -26.53
C LEU A 47 -1.65 -2.87 -27.20
N ALA A 48 -2.41 -1.90 -26.67
CA ALA A 48 -3.65 -1.41 -27.29
C ALA A 48 -3.39 -0.80 -28.67
N GLN A 49 -2.35 0.04 -28.81
CA GLN A 49 -1.97 0.63 -30.09
C GLN A 49 -1.54 -0.44 -31.12
N LYS A 50 -0.76 -1.45 -30.70
CA LYS A 50 -0.33 -2.54 -31.58
C LYS A 50 -1.52 -3.41 -32.04
N ASN A 51 -2.47 -3.70 -31.15
CA ASN A 51 -3.70 -4.44 -31.51
C ASN A 51 -4.53 -3.70 -32.55
N GLN A 52 -4.75 -2.39 -32.36
CA GLN A 52 -5.46 -1.56 -33.33
C GLN A 52 -4.75 -1.55 -34.70
N LYS A 53 -3.41 -1.54 -34.71
CA LYS A 53 -2.63 -1.63 -35.95
C LYS A 53 -2.76 -3.00 -36.63
N ILE A 54 -2.78 -4.09 -35.88
CA ILE A 54 -3.02 -5.45 -36.42
C ILE A 54 -4.40 -5.52 -37.07
N GLU A 55 -5.46 -5.06 -36.40
CA GLU A 55 -6.82 -5.05 -36.96
C GLU A 55 -6.90 -4.29 -38.29
N ASN A 56 -6.26 -3.11 -38.36
CA ASN A 56 -6.19 -2.33 -39.59
C ASN A 56 -5.44 -3.05 -40.72
N LEU A 57 -4.31 -3.71 -40.43
CA LEU A 57 -3.54 -4.47 -41.43
C LEU A 57 -4.29 -5.73 -41.87
N GLU A 58 -4.99 -6.41 -40.97
CA GLU A 58 -5.82 -7.59 -41.28
C GLU A 58 -7.03 -7.22 -42.17
N ALA A 59 -7.63 -6.05 -41.94
CA ALA A 59 -8.68 -5.51 -42.81
C ALA A 59 -8.15 -5.23 -44.24
N GLN A 60 -7.00 -4.57 -44.36
CA GLN A 60 -6.36 -4.30 -45.66
C GLN A 60 -5.98 -5.59 -46.41
N LEU A 61 -5.46 -6.58 -45.69
CA LEU A 61 -5.09 -7.89 -46.26
C LEU A 61 -6.32 -8.65 -46.76
N THR A 62 -7.46 -8.50 -46.07
CA THR A 62 -8.75 -9.07 -46.49
C THR A 62 -9.30 -8.39 -47.75
N GLU A 63 -9.12 -7.08 -47.88
CA GLU A 63 -9.54 -6.31 -49.04
C GLU A 63 -8.69 -6.64 -50.29
N LEU A 64 -7.37 -6.74 -50.14
CA LEU A 64 -6.46 -7.15 -51.22
C LEU A 64 -6.74 -8.58 -51.73
N LYS A 65 -7.12 -9.50 -50.83
CA LYS A 65 -7.53 -10.87 -51.23
C LYS A 65 -8.81 -10.90 -52.06
N LYS A 66 -9.73 -9.96 -51.87
CA LYS A 66 -10.95 -9.84 -52.69
C LYS A 66 -10.67 -9.34 -54.11
N VAL A 67 -9.59 -8.59 -54.32
CA VAL A 67 -9.18 -8.05 -55.63
C VAL A 67 -8.45 -9.11 -56.49
N SER A 68 -7.95 -10.20 -55.89
CA SER A 68 -7.13 -11.23 -56.53
C SER A 68 -7.90 -12.36 -57.25
N VAL A 69 -9.21 -12.23 -57.51
CA VAL A 69 -9.97 -13.31 -58.17
C VAL A 69 -9.62 -13.38 -59.67
N PRO A 70 -9.05 -14.49 -60.19
CA PRO A 70 -8.82 -14.65 -61.61
C PRO A 70 -10.16 -14.89 -62.33
N PRO A 71 -10.41 -14.29 -63.51
CA PRO A 71 -11.57 -14.62 -64.32
C PRO A 71 -11.45 -16.09 -64.77
N GLY A 72 -12.53 -16.87 -64.56
CA GLY A 72 -12.61 -18.28 -64.94
C GLY A 72 -12.47 -18.49 -66.45
N PRO A 73 -12.13 -19.72 -66.90
CA PRO A 73 -11.81 -20.00 -68.28
C PRO A 73 -13.09 -20.11 -69.14
N ASN A 74 -12.96 -19.67 -70.40
CA ASN A 74 -13.81 -19.78 -71.60
C ASN A 74 -14.16 -18.38 -72.12
N GLY A 75 -13.84 -17.92 -73.32
CA GLY A 75 -13.24 -18.49 -74.53
C GLY A 75 -13.51 -17.46 -75.65
N ASP A 76 -12.52 -17.29 -76.53
CA ASP A 76 -12.54 -16.65 -77.86
C ASP A 76 -12.50 -15.11 -78.03
N ALA A 77 -11.25 -14.66 -78.24
CA ALA A 77 -10.78 -13.78 -79.32
C ALA A 77 -11.35 -12.36 -79.48
N SER A 78 -10.61 -11.36 -78.96
CA SER A 78 -9.88 -10.39 -79.78
C SER A 78 -9.20 -9.31 -78.92
N THR A 79 -8.14 -8.72 -79.49
CA THR A 79 -7.36 -7.54 -79.06
C THR A 79 -6.14 -7.82 -78.16
N MET A 80 -4.97 -7.78 -78.81
CA MET A 80 -3.66 -7.52 -78.21
C MET A 80 -3.66 -6.18 -77.44
N ASP A 81 -2.69 -6.08 -76.52
CA ASP A 81 -2.33 -4.95 -75.64
C ASP A 81 -3.18 -4.79 -74.35
N GLY A 82 -3.01 -5.73 -73.42
CA GLY A 82 -3.49 -5.56 -72.04
C GLY A 82 -2.92 -6.54 -71.01
N THR A 83 -2.47 -7.72 -71.43
CA THR A 83 -2.04 -8.83 -70.56
C THR A 83 -0.84 -8.48 -69.67
N GLY A 84 0.12 -7.71 -70.17
CA GLY A 84 1.29 -7.29 -69.37
C GLY A 84 0.96 -6.39 -68.17
N ARG A 85 -0.14 -5.61 -68.22
CA ARG A 85 -0.57 -4.78 -67.09
C ARG A 85 -1.32 -5.57 -66.03
N GLN A 86 -2.16 -6.53 -66.43
CA GLN A 86 -2.93 -7.36 -65.51
C GLN A 86 -2.02 -8.30 -64.71
N ASP A 87 -1.03 -8.92 -65.37
CA ASP A 87 -0.06 -9.82 -64.72
C ASP A 87 0.92 -9.05 -63.81
N GLN A 88 1.21 -7.79 -64.13
CA GLN A 88 2.00 -6.92 -63.27
C GLN A 88 1.21 -6.54 -62.01
N VAL A 89 -0.05 -6.14 -62.14
CA VAL A 89 -0.92 -5.81 -61.00
C VAL A 89 -1.15 -7.01 -60.08
N ASN A 90 -1.32 -8.21 -60.64
CA ASN A 90 -1.45 -9.44 -59.83
C ASN A 90 -0.16 -9.78 -59.07
N ARG A 91 1.01 -9.63 -59.71
CA ARG A 91 2.31 -9.82 -59.02
C ARG A 91 2.55 -8.77 -57.94
N ASP A 92 2.21 -7.52 -58.21
CA ASP A 92 2.36 -6.42 -57.25
C ASP A 92 1.40 -6.59 -56.05
N ASN A 93 0.15 -7.02 -56.29
CA ASN A 93 -0.81 -7.34 -55.22
C ASN A 93 -0.38 -8.54 -54.37
N GLN A 94 0.18 -9.59 -55.00
CA GLN A 94 0.68 -10.76 -54.28
C GLN A 94 1.91 -10.43 -53.44
N LYS A 95 2.82 -9.62 -53.98
CA LYS A 95 3.99 -9.12 -53.24
C LYS A 95 3.59 -8.24 -52.06
N ASN A 96 2.63 -7.34 -52.25
CA ASN A 96 2.07 -6.52 -51.17
C ASN A 96 1.39 -7.38 -50.09
N SER A 97 0.62 -8.40 -50.48
CA SER A 97 -0.01 -9.33 -49.52
C SER A 97 1.01 -10.14 -48.72
N GLU A 98 2.14 -10.54 -49.31
CA GLU A 98 3.21 -11.24 -48.59
C GLU A 98 3.95 -10.32 -47.63
N GLU A 99 4.15 -9.06 -48.01
CA GLU A 99 4.83 -8.05 -47.19
C GLU A 99 3.98 -7.65 -45.97
N LEU A 100 2.67 -7.41 -46.18
CA LEU A 100 1.69 -7.22 -45.10
C LEU A 100 1.60 -8.46 -44.18
N GLY A 101 1.65 -9.67 -44.73
CA GLY A 101 1.64 -10.90 -43.93
C GLY A 101 2.87 -11.03 -43.01
N LYS A 102 4.05 -10.61 -43.49
CA LYS A 102 5.28 -10.56 -42.68
C LYS A 102 5.18 -9.50 -41.59
N GLU A 103 4.67 -8.31 -41.89
CA GLU A 103 4.48 -7.25 -40.89
C GLU A 103 3.52 -7.69 -39.77
N VAL A 104 2.37 -8.29 -40.12
CA VAL A 104 1.42 -8.82 -39.14
C VAL A 104 2.07 -9.90 -38.25
N SER A 105 2.89 -10.78 -38.83
CA SER A 105 3.61 -11.80 -38.06
C SER A 105 4.62 -11.20 -37.09
N VAL A 106 5.33 -10.12 -37.47
CA VAL A 106 6.27 -9.42 -36.60
C VAL A 106 5.53 -8.71 -35.46
N PHE A 107 4.44 -8.00 -35.75
CA PHE A 107 3.62 -7.34 -34.72
C PHE A 107 3.02 -8.34 -33.74
N ARG A 108 2.56 -9.50 -34.23
CA ARG A 108 2.06 -10.59 -33.37
C ARG A 108 3.14 -11.13 -32.44
N GLY A 109 4.37 -11.31 -32.93
CA GLY A 109 5.51 -11.73 -32.09
C GLY A 109 5.86 -10.71 -31.02
N GLN A 110 5.85 -9.41 -31.36
CA GLN A 110 6.07 -8.33 -30.39
C GLN A 110 4.94 -8.22 -29.37
N LEU A 111 3.70 -8.49 -29.77
CA LEU A 111 2.55 -8.52 -28.87
C LEU A 111 2.67 -9.65 -27.84
N GLN A 112 3.11 -10.84 -28.28
CA GLN A 112 3.33 -11.97 -27.39
C GLN A 112 4.41 -11.66 -26.35
N LEU A 113 5.54 -11.07 -26.75
CA LEU A 113 6.60 -10.67 -25.83
C LEU A 113 6.11 -9.64 -24.80
N ALA A 114 5.34 -8.64 -25.24
CA ALA A 114 4.76 -7.65 -24.34
C ALA A 114 3.73 -8.27 -23.37
N HIS A 115 2.96 -9.26 -23.84
CA HIS A 115 2.02 -9.99 -22.99
C HIS A 115 2.75 -10.80 -21.90
N ASP A 116 3.82 -11.51 -22.26
CA ASP A 116 4.64 -12.28 -21.33
C ASP A 116 5.33 -11.35 -20.30
N GLU A 117 5.78 -10.17 -20.72
CA GLU A 117 6.37 -9.16 -19.84
C GLU A 117 5.36 -8.55 -18.86
N ILE A 118 4.13 -8.26 -19.32
CA ILE A 118 3.04 -7.81 -18.44
C ILE A 118 2.70 -8.89 -17.40
N ALA A 119 2.63 -10.17 -17.80
CA ALA A 119 2.36 -11.27 -16.88
C ALA A 119 3.47 -11.41 -15.81
N ASN A 120 4.74 -11.24 -16.20
CA ASN A 120 5.87 -11.25 -15.27
C ASN A 120 5.83 -10.05 -14.30
N LEU A 121 5.56 -8.84 -14.80
CA LEU A 121 5.42 -7.64 -13.96
C LEU A 121 4.24 -7.76 -12.98
N GLN A 122 3.12 -8.36 -13.39
CA GLN A 122 2.00 -8.66 -12.50
C GLN A 122 2.37 -9.64 -11.39
N ALA A 123 3.13 -10.70 -11.69
CA ALA A 123 3.61 -11.64 -10.69
C ALA A 123 4.57 -11.00 -9.67
N GLN A 124 5.47 -10.12 -10.15
CA GLN A 124 6.37 -9.37 -9.27
C GLN A 124 5.62 -8.40 -8.36
N LEU A 125 4.61 -7.71 -8.91
CA LEU A 125 3.76 -6.78 -8.15
C LEU A 125 3.01 -7.49 -7.02
N GLU A 126 2.48 -8.68 -7.29
CA GLU A 126 1.75 -9.44 -6.28
C GLU A 126 2.66 -10.00 -5.18
N THR A 127 3.87 -10.43 -5.57
CA THR A 127 4.89 -10.85 -4.60
C THR A 127 5.28 -9.68 -3.68
N LEU A 128 5.53 -8.50 -4.24
CA LEU A 128 5.85 -7.29 -3.47
C LEU A 128 4.71 -6.87 -2.54
N LYS A 129 3.44 -6.99 -2.95
CA LYS A 129 2.30 -6.71 -2.06
C LYS A 129 2.28 -7.63 -0.84
N VAL A 130 2.45 -8.94 -1.07
CA VAL A 130 2.43 -9.94 0.01
C VAL A 130 3.57 -9.69 0.98
N GLU A 131 4.79 -9.44 0.48
CA GLU A 131 5.94 -9.11 1.31
C GLU A 131 5.71 -7.83 2.12
N ASN A 132 5.16 -6.78 1.49
CA ASN A 132 4.93 -5.50 2.15
C ASN A 132 3.85 -5.60 3.24
N LEU A 133 2.77 -6.35 2.98
CA LEU A 133 1.75 -6.66 3.98
C LEU A 133 2.30 -7.47 5.15
N ALA A 134 3.15 -8.46 4.89
CA ALA A 134 3.78 -9.26 5.93
C ALA A 134 4.72 -8.42 6.82
N VAL A 135 5.54 -7.55 6.21
CA VAL A 135 6.41 -6.62 6.95
C VAL A 135 5.58 -5.66 7.78
N ALA A 136 4.54 -5.04 7.21
CA ALA A 136 3.67 -4.11 7.92
C ALA A 136 2.93 -4.78 9.09
N ALA A 137 2.38 -5.98 8.89
CA ALA A 137 1.71 -6.75 9.93
C ALA A 137 2.65 -7.10 11.09
N SER A 138 3.88 -7.54 10.78
CA SER A 138 4.89 -7.82 11.81
C SER A 138 5.23 -6.57 12.64
N LYS A 139 5.29 -5.39 12.00
CA LYS A 139 5.62 -4.13 12.67
C LYS A 139 4.48 -3.64 13.56
N ILE A 140 3.24 -3.73 13.07
CA ILE A 140 2.04 -3.38 13.87
C ILE A 140 2.01 -4.25 15.13
N SER A 141 2.22 -5.56 14.99
CA SER A 141 2.24 -6.47 16.13
C SER A 141 3.34 -6.13 17.15
N SER A 142 4.56 -5.82 16.68
CA SER A 142 5.66 -5.35 17.56
C SER A 142 5.28 -4.08 18.32
N LEU A 143 4.74 -3.07 17.63
CA LEU A 143 4.34 -1.81 18.24
C LEU A 143 3.18 -2.00 19.23
N GLU A 144 2.24 -2.88 18.95
CA GLU A 144 1.15 -3.22 19.88
C GLU A 144 1.69 -3.85 21.18
N THR A 145 2.70 -4.72 21.09
CA THR A 145 3.34 -5.31 22.27
C THR A 145 4.12 -4.28 23.10
N GLU A 146 4.89 -3.40 22.45
CA GLU A 146 5.61 -2.31 23.12
C GLU A 146 4.65 -1.35 23.82
N LEU A 147 3.56 -0.98 23.15
CA LEU A 147 2.53 -0.08 23.69
C LEU A 147 1.80 -0.71 24.87
N SER A 148 1.55 -2.03 24.84
CA SER A 148 1.00 -2.76 25.97
C SER A 148 1.95 -2.75 27.18
N SER A 149 3.25 -2.97 26.96
CA SER A 149 4.26 -2.92 28.02
C SER A 149 4.36 -1.52 28.65
N ALA A 150 4.41 -0.48 27.81
CA ALA A 150 4.47 0.91 28.27
C ALA A 150 3.24 1.31 29.10
N ARG A 151 2.04 0.84 28.73
CA ARG A 151 0.83 1.04 29.55
C ARG A 151 0.94 0.37 30.92
N GLN A 152 1.51 -0.83 30.97
CA GLN A 152 1.67 -1.57 32.22
C GLN A 152 2.67 -0.88 33.18
N GLU A 153 3.77 -0.34 32.64
CA GLU A 153 4.71 0.49 33.42
C GLU A 153 4.06 1.80 33.90
N LEU A 154 3.25 2.44 33.06
CA LEU A 154 2.52 3.65 33.43
C LEU A 154 1.52 3.39 34.57
N ASP A 155 0.80 2.27 34.54
CA ASP A 155 -0.10 1.89 35.63
C ASP A 155 0.67 1.57 36.92
N ALA A 156 1.80 0.89 36.82
CA ALA A 156 2.67 0.58 37.97
C ALA A 156 3.23 1.85 38.63
N THR A 157 3.72 2.81 37.83
CA THR A 157 4.24 4.09 38.35
C THR A 157 3.13 4.94 38.96
N ARG A 158 1.92 4.90 38.40
CA ARG A 158 0.75 5.60 38.97
C ARG A 158 0.35 5.03 40.32
N ALA A 159 0.38 3.70 40.48
CA ALA A 159 0.14 3.04 41.77
C ALA A 159 1.22 3.40 42.81
N ALA A 160 2.49 3.43 42.40
CA ALA A 160 3.60 3.84 43.27
C ALA A 160 3.46 5.32 43.72
N LEU A 161 3.07 6.20 42.80
CA LEU A 161 2.83 7.62 43.11
C LEU A 161 1.71 7.79 44.13
N GLU A 162 0.59 7.08 43.99
CA GLU A 162 -0.52 7.19 44.95
C GLU A 162 -0.12 6.66 46.33
N THR A 163 0.68 5.58 46.38
CA THR A 163 1.25 5.06 47.63
C THR A 163 2.17 6.06 48.30
N SER A 164 3.02 6.73 47.53
CA SER A 164 3.91 7.80 48.01
C SER A 164 3.11 9.00 48.54
N LYS A 165 2.06 9.41 47.83
CA LYS A 165 1.17 10.51 48.24
C LYS A 165 0.49 10.21 49.58
N ILE A 166 -0.01 9.00 49.78
CA ILE A 166 -0.57 8.56 51.07
C ILE A 166 0.49 8.67 52.17
N SER A 167 1.70 8.16 51.94
CA SER A 167 2.81 8.26 52.90
C SER A 167 3.16 9.71 53.26
N CYS A 168 3.20 10.61 52.27
CA CYS A 168 3.43 12.04 52.49
C CYS A 168 2.33 12.67 53.34
N THR A 169 1.05 12.38 53.09
CA THR A 169 -0.04 12.91 53.91
C THR A 169 0.06 12.44 55.36
N GLU A 170 0.54 11.22 55.60
CA GLU A 170 0.72 10.69 56.94
C GLU A 170 1.90 11.35 57.67
N LEU A 171 3.04 11.54 56.99
CA LEU A 171 4.17 12.30 57.54
C LEU A 171 3.78 13.75 57.87
N THR A 172 2.95 14.40 57.05
CA THR A 172 2.43 15.75 57.37
C THR A 172 1.60 15.75 58.64
N LYS A 173 0.75 14.73 58.88
CA LYS A 173 0.00 14.61 60.15
C LYS A 173 0.94 14.43 61.33
N GLN A 174 1.96 13.58 61.21
CA GLN A 174 2.95 13.36 62.26
C GLN A 174 3.73 14.64 62.59
N LEU A 175 4.14 15.40 61.57
CA LEU A 175 4.83 16.68 61.77
C LEU A 175 3.94 17.71 62.49
N ASN A 176 2.67 17.83 62.09
CA ASN A 176 1.71 18.72 62.74
C ASN A 176 1.46 18.33 64.20
N PHE A 177 1.44 17.03 64.51
CA PHE A 177 1.33 16.53 65.88
C PHE A 177 2.55 16.92 66.73
N VAL A 178 3.76 16.75 66.21
CA VAL A 178 5.00 17.17 66.90
C VAL A 178 5.01 18.69 67.11
N HIS A 179 4.66 19.46 66.08
CA HIS A 179 4.64 20.92 66.17
C HIS A 179 3.62 21.43 67.20
N SER A 180 2.45 20.77 67.31
CA SER A 180 1.40 21.18 68.24
C SER A 180 1.64 20.74 69.68
N ASN A 181 2.34 19.61 69.91
CA ASN A 181 2.46 19.03 71.25
C ASN A 181 3.87 19.16 71.87
N VAL A 182 4.92 19.31 71.06
CA VAL A 182 6.31 19.31 71.55
C VAL A 182 6.88 20.72 71.61
N LEU A 183 6.68 21.54 70.59
CA LEU A 183 7.23 22.91 70.57
C LEU A 183 6.72 23.82 71.70
N PRO A 184 5.44 23.79 72.11
CA PRO A 184 4.96 24.65 73.20
C PRO A 184 5.57 24.29 74.57
N CYS A 185 5.92 23.02 74.80
CA CYS A 185 6.53 22.59 76.06
C CYS A 185 8.01 22.98 76.19
N VAL A 186 8.71 23.20 75.08
CA VAL A 186 10.14 23.60 75.09
C VAL A 186 10.29 25.13 75.10
N SER A 187 9.31 25.87 74.58
CA SER A 187 9.43 27.33 74.40
C SER A 187 8.98 28.18 75.60
N THR A 188 8.37 27.62 76.65
CA THR A 188 7.88 28.39 77.82
C THR A 188 8.82 28.37 79.03
N GLY A 189 10.07 27.92 78.88
CA GLY A 189 10.98 27.67 80.01
C GLY A 189 12.24 28.54 80.06
N CYS A 190 12.25 29.77 79.53
CA CYS A 190 13.39 30.70 79.69
C CYS A 190 12.90 32.16 79.69
N GLN A 191 12.41 32.65 80.82
CA GLN A 191 12.41 34.08 81.13
C GLN A 191 13.46 34.31 82.23
N THR A 192 14.47 35.09 81.88
CA THR A 192 15.53 35.59 82.75
C THR A 192 14.99 36.70 83.66
N ASP A 193 15.09 36.52 84.97
CA ASP A 193 14.97 37.61 85.94
C ASP A 193 16.37 38.12 86.34
N GLU A 194 16.62 39.37 86.00
CA GLU A 194 17.64 40.24 86.58
C GLU A 194 17.34 40.47 88.07
N TYR A 195 18.32 40.24 88.95
CA TYR A 195 18.40 40.95 90.23
C TYR A 195 19.85 41.22 90.63
N VAL A 196 20.18 42.50 90.68
CA VAL A 196 21.37 43.07 91.30
C VAL A 196 21.10 43.26 92.80
N SER A 197 21.99 42.82 93.69
CA SER A 197 22.67 43.68 94.69
C SER A 197 23.41 42.92 95.80
N ASN A 198 24.63 43.44 96.03
CA ASN A 198 25.37 43.60 97.28
C ASN A 198 26.41 42.57 97.73
N GLU A 199 27.65 43.10 97.75
CA GLU A 199 28.83 42.65 98.45
C GLU A 199 28.57 42.43 99.94
N GLN A 200 29.03 41.30 100.48
CA GLN A 200 29.68 41.32 101.79
C GLN A 200 30.68 40.17 101.94
N GLN A 201 31.92 40.62 102.11
CA GLN A 201 33.16 39.89 102.36
C GLN A 201 33.10 39.15 103.71
N VAL A 202 33.22 37.82 103.73
CA VAL A 202 33.67 37.04 104.91
C VAL A 202 34.50 35.84 104.45
N ASP A 203 35.61 35.66 105.16
CA ASP A 203 36.71 34.74 104.95
C ASP A 203 36.36 33.24 104.87
N ASN A 204 37.11 32.59 103.97
CA ASN A 204 37.66 31.24 103.97
C ASN A 204 37.10 30.13 104.90
N GLN A 205 36.87 29.00 104.23
CA GLN A 205 36.80 27.60 104.71
C GLN A 205 35.43 27.13 105.20
N THR A 206 34.59 26.72 104.27
CA THR A 206 34.51 25.34 103.76
C THR A 206 33.43 25.39 102.68
N GLU A 207 33.75 25.12 101.40
CA GLU A 207 32.68 24.93 100.41
C GLU A 207 31.79 23.82 100.97
N SER A 208 30.55 24.17 101.34
CA SER A 208 29.57 23.17 101.77
C SER A 208 29.52 22.10 100.68
N LEU A 209 29.58 20.82 101.06
CA LEU A 209 29.49 19.69 100.13
C LEU A 209 28.29 19.84 99.18
N GLU A 210 27.23 20.52 99.61
CA GLU A 210 26.05 20.85 98.82
C GLU A 210 26.35 21.85 97.68
N LEU A 211 27.22 22.82 97.90
CA LEU A 211 27.63 23.83 96.92
C LEU A 211 28.54 23.22 95.85
N ILE A 212 29.48 22.35 96.24
CA ILE A 212 30.30 21.56 95.29
C ILE A 212 29.41 20.62 94.48
N SER A 213 28.46 19.95 95.13
CA SER A 213 27.50 19.05 94.49
C SER A 213 26.61 19.80 93.49
N ALA A 214 26.06 20.95 93.87
CA ALA A 214 25.25 21.81 93.01
C ALA A 214 26.06 22.33 91.82
N ARG A 215 27.30 22.78 92.05
CA ARG A 215 28.20 23.24 90.99
C ARG A 215 28.53 22.13 89.99
N ASN A 216 28.83 20.92 90.47
CA ASN A 216 29.07 19.76 89.60
C ASN A 216 27.81 19.38 88.81
N ARG A 217 26.62 19.50 89.43
CA ARG A 217 25.33 19.28 88.76
C ARG A 217 25.10 20.30 87.64
N ILE A 218 25.40 21.58 87.89
CA ILE A 218 25.31 22.65 86.89
C ILE A 218 26.26 22.37 85.72
N ILE A 219 27.53 22.02 85.99
CA ILE A 219 28.50 21.69 84.94
C ILE A 219 28.02 20.51 84.09
N GLN A 220 27.47 19.46 84.71
CA GLN A 220 26.91 18.31 83.99
C GLN A 220 25.69 18.69 83.15
N LEU A 221 24.80 19.53 83.68
CA LEU A 221 23.63 20.01 82.94
C LEU A 221 24.02 20.94 81.79
N THR A 222 25.01 21.81 81.96
CA THR A 222 25.54 22.67 80.89
C THR A 222 26.18 21.83 79.80
N ALA A 223 27.03 20.85 80.14
CA ALA A 223 27.61 19.94 79.16
C ALA A 223 26.55 19.07 78.46
N GLY A 224 25.49 18.68 79.17
CA GLY A 224 24.33 18.00 78.60
C GLY A 224 23.54 18.88 77.63
N LEU A 225 23.33 20.14 77.98
CA LEU A 225 22.65 21.13 77.13
C LEU A 225 23.45 21.42 75.86
N ASP A 226 24.77 21.57 75.97
CA ASP A 226 25.64 21.78 74.81
C ASP A 226 25.62 20.58 73.84
N ARG A 227 25.59 19.35 74.37
CA ARG A 227 25.42 18.14 73.55
C ARG A 227 24.08 18.12 72.82
N VAL A 228 22.98 18.33 73.55
CA VAL A 228 21.64 18.33 72.96
C VAL A 228 21.49 19.45 71.92
N SER A 229 22.08 20.62 72.18
CA SER A 229 22.12 21.74 71.24
C SER A 229 22.88 21.39 69.96
N SER A 230 24.03 20.70 70.07
CA SER A 230 24.78 20.20 68.92
C SER A 230 24.00 19.15 68.13
N GLU A 231 23.42 18.16 68.80
CA GLU A 231 22.62 17.10 68.17
C GLU A 231 21.36 17.64 67.48
N LEU A 232 20.72 18.66 68.08
CA LEU A 232 19.59 19.36 67.48
C LEU A 232 20.01 20.11 66.21
N LYS A 233 21.18 20.75 66.23
CA LYS A 233 21.72 21.45 65.06
C LYS A 233 22.06 20.48 63.93
N ASP A 234 22.70 19.36 64.24
CA ASP A 234 23.01 18.31 63.27
C ASP A 234 21.72 17.74 62.65
N SER A 235 20.69 17.52 63.47
CA SER A 235 19.37 17.06 62.99
C SER A 235 18.68 18.11 62.11
N GLN A 236 18.75 19.39 62.48
CA GLN A 236 18.20 20.50 61.70
C GLN A 236 18.88 20.59 60.32
N ASP A 237 20.20 20.48 60.28
CA ASP A 237 20.98 20.52 59.03
C ASP A 237 20.65 19.31 58.14
N GLN A 238 20.48 18.13 58.74
CA GLN A 238 20.10 16.91 58.03
C GLN A 238 18.68 16.98 57.44
N VAL A 239 17.71 17.53 58.18
CA VAL A 239 16.34 17.77 57.68
C VAL A 239 16.35 18.79 56.54
N THR A 240 17.11 19.87 56.67
CA THR A 240 17.22 20.90 55.64
C THR A 240 17.81 20.33 54.35
N LYS A 241 18.86 19.51 54.47
CA LYS A 241 19.47 18.81 53.34
C LYS A 241 18.50 17.84 52.67
N CYS A 242 17.81 17.00 53.45
CA CYS A 242 16.81 16.07 52.93
C CYS A 242 15.67 16.80 52.18
N HIS A 243 15.21 17.94 52.69
CA HIS A 243 14.20 18.74 52.03
C HIS A 243 14.72 19.34 50.71
N ALA A 244 15.96 19.81 50.66
CA ALA A 244 16.57 20.33 49.44
C ALA A 244 16.72 19.23 48.37
N ASP A 245 17.20 18.05 48.75
CA ASP A 245 17.34 16.90 47.85
C ASP A 245 15.96 16.48 47.29
N ARG A 246 14.92 16.48 48.14
CA ARG A 246 13.55 16.14 47.71
C ARG A 246 12.96 17.15 46.73
N LEU A 247 13.15 18.45 46.98
CA LEU A 247 12.73 19.51 46.04
C LEU A 247 13.46 19.40 44.69
N SER A 248 14.74 19.04 44.71
CA SER A 248 15.51 18.82 43.49
C SER A 248 14.96 17.63 42.69
N ALA A 249 14.68 16.51 43.37
CA ALA A 249 14.09 15.32 42.74
C ALA A 249 12.68 15.62 42.19
N ASP A 250 11.83 16.32 42.94
CA ASP A 250 10.49 16.71 42.49
C ASP A 250 10.58 17.58 41.22
N LYS A 251 11.52 18.53 41.18
CA LYS A 251 11.74 19.36 39.99
C LYS A 251 12.15 18.53 38.77
N GLU A 252 13.05 17.57 38.96
CA GLU A 252 13.50 16.68 37.88
C GLU A 252 12.34 15.82 37.34
N THR A 253 11.54 15.24 38.24
CA THR A 253 10.35 14.45 37.83
C THR A 253 9.32 15.32 37.10
N GLN A 254 9.12 16.57 37.53
CA GLN A 254 8.19 17.50 36.89
C GLN A 254 8.67 17.88 35.47
N GLU A 255 9.98 18.02 35.27
CA GLU A 255 10.56 18.25 33.96
C GLU A 255 10.45 17.03 33.04
N GLN A 256 10.61 15.81 33.58
CA GLN A 256 10.37 14.57 32.84
C GLN A 256 8.89 14.42 32.43
N ILE A 257 7.95 14.74 33.32
CA ILE A 257 6.52 14.73 33.02
C ILE A 257 6.19 15.73 31.91
N ALA A 258 6.77 16.93 31.92
CA ALA A 258 6.59 17.91 30.86
C ALA A 258 7.07 17.36 29.51
N LYS A 259 8.28 16.79 29.46
CA LYS A 259 8.84 16.16 28.24
C LYS A 259 7.95 15.02 27.71
N LEU A 260 7.42 14.19 28.61
CA LEU A 260 6.50 13.11 28.23
C LEU A 260 5.17 13.64 27.68
N ASN A 261 4.62 14.71 28.26
CA ASN A 261 3.39 15.33 27.74
C ASN A 261 3.60 15.95 26.36
N ASP A 262 4.74 16.61 26.13
CA ASP A 262 5.07 17.19 24.82
C ASP A 262 5.23 16.08 23.77
N ALA A 263 5.91 14.99 24.12
CA ALA A 263 6.04 13.82 23.26
C ALA A 263 4.67 13.21 22.93
N LEU A 264 3.81 13.01 23.94
CA LEU A 264 2.47 12.44 23.77
C LEU A 264 1.59 13.34 22.90
N SER A 265 1.67 14.66 23.06
CA SER A 265 0.98 15.62 22.20
C SER A 265 1.46 15.49 20.75
N THR A 266 2.76 15.38 20.53
CA THR A 266 3.36 15.22 19.20
C THR A 266 2.88 13.94 18.54
N THR A 267 3.00 12.80 19.23
CA THR A 267 2.53 11.50 18.72
C THR A 267 1.03 11.50 18.42
N ARG A 268 0.22 12.23 19.21
CA ARG A 268 -1.21 12.35 18.94
C ARG A 268 -1.48 13.11 17.65
N THR A 269 -0.75 14.20 17.40
CA THR A 269 -0.89 14.94 16.13
C THR A 269 -0.43 14.13 14.92
N GLU A 270 0.63 13.34 15.05
CA GLU A 270 1.11 12.44 14.00
C GLU A 270 0.07 11.35 13.70
N LEU A 271 -0.54 10.77 14.73
CA LEU A 271 -1.61 9.77 14.57
C LEU A 271 -2.82 10.34 13.82
N ASP A 272 -3.23 11.56 14.16
CA ASP A 272 -4.34 12.23 13.50
C ASP A 272 -4.03 12.55 12.03
N GLN A 273 -2.78 12.92 11.71
CA GLN A 273 -2.32 13.09 10.32
C GLN A 273 -2.34 11.77 9.53
N VAL A 274 -1.81 10.69 10.12
CA VAL A 274 -1.81 9.36 9.50
C VAL A 274 -3.24 8.89 9.24
N ARG A 275 -4.16 9.13 10.19
CA ARG A 275 -5.58 8.79 10.01
C ARG A 275 -6.19 9.57 8.85
N ALA A 276 -5.97 10.88 8.78
CA ALA A 276 -6.50 11.71 7.69
C ALA A 276 -5.97 11.27 6.30
N ILE A 277 -4.67 10.94 6.21
CA ILE A 277 -4.07 10.41 4.98
C ILE A 277 -4.68 9.04 4.62
N GLY A 278 -4.85 8.17 5.61
CA GLY A 278 -5.49 6.86 5.42
C GLY A 278 -6.92 6.98 4.91
N GLU A 279 -7.74 7.85 5.51
CA GLU A 279 -9.11 8.12 5.07
C GLU A 279 -9.15 8.65 3.64
N ALA A 280 -8.29 9.62 3.29
CA ALA A 280 -8.18 10.12 1.92
C ALA A 280 -7.83 9.00 0.92
N ARG A 281 -6.88 8.13 1.26
CA ARG A 281 -6.49 7.02 0.40
C ARG A 281 -7.61 6.00 0.20
N VAL A 282 -8.40 5.72 1.24
CA VAL A 282 -9.59 4.85 1.12
C VAL A 282 -10.59 5.45 0.13
N THR A 283 -10.89 6.75 0.24
CA THR A 283 -11.82 7.40 -0.69
C THR A 283 -11.33 7.37 -2.14
N GLU A 284 -10.02 7.53 -2.37
CA GLU A 284 -9.43 7.43 -3.70
C GLU A 284 -9.57 6.02 -4.28
N LEU A 285 -9.28 4.99 -3.47
CA LEU A 285 -9.42 3.59 -3.88
C LEU A 285 -10.88 3.20 -4.15
N GLU A 286 -11.84 3.74 -3.40
CA GLU A 286 -13.27 3.53 -3.66
C GLU A 286 -13.71 4.15 -4.99
N ILE A 287 -13.19 5.33 -5.33
CA ILE A 287 -13.46 5.97 -6.63
C ILE A 287 -12.87 5.14 -7.76
N GLU A 288 -11.62 4.70 -7.63
CA GLU A 288 -10.96 3.90 -8.67
C GLU A 288 -11.61 2.53 -8.84
N SER A 289 -12.04 1.89 -7.74
CA SER A 289 -12.80 0.64 -7.78
C SER A 289 -14.11 0.80 -8.56
N LYS A 290 -14.86 1.89 -8.33
CA LYS A 290 -16.08 2.19 -9.10
C LYS A 290 -15.78 2.45 -10.58
N ARG A 291 -14.67 3.13 -10.89
CA ARG A 291 -14.22 3.38 -12.27
C ARG A 291 -13.91 2.06 -12.99
N LEU A 292 -13.13 1.18 -12.35
CA LEU A 292 -12.79 -0.13 -12.91
C LEU A 292 -14.02 -1.02 -13.09
N GLN A 293 -14.96 -1.00 -12.14
CA GLN A 293 -16.23 -1.73 -12.29
C GLN A 293 -17.00 -1.26 -13.53
N ALA A 294 -17.10 0.06 -13.75
CA ALA A 294 -17.78 0.60 -14.93
C ALA A 294 -17.10 0.18 -16.25
N VAL A 295 -15.77 0.08 -16.27
CA VAL A 295 -15.01 -0.42 -17.43
C VAL A 295 -15.28 -1.90 -17.66
N CYS A 296 -15.29 -2.72 -16.60
CA CYS A 296 -15.65 -4.14 -16.70
C CYS A 296 -17.06 -4.33 -17.25
N ASP A 297 -18.03 -3.60 -16.73
CA ASP A 297 -19.43 -3.65 -17.20
C ASP A 297 -19.53 -3.25 -18.67
N HIS A 298 -18.77 -2.24 -19.10
CA HIS A 298 -18.69 -1.84 -20.51
C HIS A 298 -18.12 -2.96 -21.40
N HIS A 299 -17.02 -3.60 -21.01
CA HIS A 299 -16.44 -4.71 -21.77
C HIS A 299 -17.39 -5.92 -21.86
N VAL A 300 -18.10 -6.25 -20.77
CA VAL A 300 -19.12 -7.31 -20.79
C VAL A 300 -20.22 -7.00 -21.80
N ASN A 301 -20.68 -5.75 -21.85
CA ASN A 301 -21.69 -5.33 -22.83
C ASN A 301 -21.18 -5.43 -24.27
N VAL A 302 -19.95 -4.97 -24.53
CA VAL A 302 -19.32 -5.06 -25.87
C VAL A 302 -19.15 -6.52 -26.29
N LEU A 303 -18.70 -7.39 -25.40
CA LEU A 303 -18.58 -8.83 -25.68
C LEU A 303 -19.95 -9.46 -26.01
N GLY A 304 -21.01 -9.06 -25.29
CA GLY A 304 -22.37 -9.48 -25.61
C GLY A 304 -22.81 -9.05 -27.01
N GLN A 305 -22.49 -7.81 -27.41
CA GLN A 305 -22.77 -7.31 -28.77
C GLN A 305 -22.02 -8.13 -29.83
N ILE A 306 -20.71 -8.32 -29.66
CA ILE A 306 -19.88 -9.12 -30.58
C ILE A 306 -20.43 -10.55 -30.73
N GLN A 307 -20.86 -11.17 -29.62
CA GLN A 307 -21.46 -12.50 -29.67
C GLN A 307 -22.74 -12.53 -30.50
N SER A 308 -23.63 -11.54 -30.32
CA SER A 308 -24.88 -11.44 -31.09
C SER A 308 -24.63 -11.19 -32.59
N GLU A 309 -23.63 -10.38 -32.94
CA GLU A 309 -23.24 -10.14 -34.32
C GLU A 309 -22.65 -11.41 -34.95
N ARG A 310 -21.80 -12.14 -34.21
CA ARG A 310 -21.25 -13.43 -34.65
C ARG A 310 -22.35 -14.43 -34.95
N GLU A 311 -23.34 -14.57 -34.07
CA GLU A 311 -24.48 -15.47 -34.28
C GLU A 311 -25.27 -15.11 -35.54
N THR A 312 -25.53 -13.82 -35.75
CA THR A 312 -26.21 -13.31 -36.96
C THR A 312 -25.42 -13.63 -38.22
N LEU A 313 -24.09 -13.41 -38.21
CA LEU A 313 -23.22 -13.72 -39.35
C LEU A 313 -23.13 -15.23 -39.63
N CYS A 314 -23.07 -16.06 -38.58
CA CYS A 314 -23.11 -17.52 -38.74
C CYS A 314 -24.42 -17.99 -39.39
N GLU A 315 -25.55 -17.43 -38.98
CA GLU A 315 -26.86 -17.74 -39.58
C GLU A 315 -26.91 -17.33 -41.05
N GLN A 316 -26.43 -16.13 -41.40
CA GLN A 316 -26.34 -15.67 -42.79
C GLN A 316 -25.43 -16.58 -43.64
N LEU A 317 -24.31 -17.04 -43.08
CA LEU A 317 -23.38 -17.92 -43.78
C LEU A 317 -24.03 -19.28 -44.08
N GLU A 318 -24.76 -19.86 -43.14
CA GLU A 318 -25.48 -21.11 -43.39
C GLU A 318 -26.61 -20.96 -44.41
N GLN A 319 -27.35 -19.83 -44.37
CA GLN A 319 -28.34 -19.54 -45.40
C GLN A 319 -27.70 -19.43 -46.80
N LEU A 320 -26.53 -18.78 -46.91
CA LEU A 320 -25.82 -18.64 -48.18
C LEU A 320 -25.30 -19.99 -48.68
N LYS A 321 -24.77 -20.82 -47.79
CA LYS A 321 -24.31 -22.18 -48.09
C LYS A 321 -25.47 -23.04 -48.61
N GLY A 322 -26.61 -23.01 -47.94
CA GLY A 322 -27.82 -23.72 -48.40
C GLY A 322 -28.30 -23.26 -49.78
N ARG A 323 -28.26 -21.94 -50.06
CA ARG A 323 -28.57 -21.41 -51.41
C ARG A 323 -27.57 -21.89 -52.46
N TYR A 324 -26.28 -21.88 -52.14
CA TYR A 324 -25.24 -22.35 -53.06
C TYR A 324 -25.41 -23.83 -53.39
N GLU A 325 -25.65 -24.68 -52.39
CA GLU A 325 -25.90 -26.10 -52.58
C GLU A 325 -27.14 -26.37 -53.44
N ALA A 326 -28.22 -25.60 -53.24
CA ALA A 326 -29.41 -25.67 -54.08
C ALA A 326 -29.13 -25.30 -55.54
N VAL A 327 -28.39 -24.21 -55.78
CA VAL A 327 -28.00 -23.79 -57.13
C VAL A 327 -27.10 -24.84 -57.80
N ARG A 328 -26.13 -25.37 -57.06
CA ARG A 328 -25.24 -26.43 -57.55
C ARG A 328 -26.03 -27.67 -57.95
N LYS A 329 -26.95 -28.14 -57.10
CA LYS A 329 -27.81 -29.29 -57.42
C LYS A 329 -28.64 -29.05 -58.69
N ASN A 330 -29.24 -27.87 -58.83
CA ASN A 330 -30.01 -27.53 -60.03
C ASN A 330 -29.14 -27.52 -61.30
N TYR A 331 -27.88 -27.07 -61.19
CA TYR A 331 -26.92 -27.14 -62.29
C TYR A 331 -26.61 -28.59 -62.67
N ASP A 332 -26.25 -29.42 -61.68
CA ASP A 332 -25.94 -30.84 -61.88
C ASP A 332 -27.15 -31.59 -62.51
N ASP A 333 -28.37 -31.33 -62.05
CA ASP A 333 -29.60 -31.89 -62.61
C ASP A 333 -29.85 -31.43 -64.06
N SER A 334 -29.59 -30.16 -64.35
CA SER A 334 -29.73 -29.59 -65.72
C SER A 334 -28.69 -30.16 -66.68
N GLU A 335 -27.46 -30.37 -66.22
CA GLU A 335 -26.39 -30.98 -67.00
C GLU A 335 -26.73 -32.44 -67.31
N LEU A 336 -27.18 -33.21 -66.31
CA LEU A 336 -27.65 -34.59 -66.49
C LEU A 336 -28.81 -34.67 -67.50
N GLN A 337 -29.77 -33.73 -67.43
CA GLN A 337 -30.86 -33.66 -68.39
C GLN A 337 -30.37 -33.37 -69.81
N ARG A 338 -29.42 -32.45 -69.98
CA ARG A 338 -28.80 -32.16 -71.29
C ARG A 338 -28.10 -33.39 -71.85
N THR A 339 -27.36 -34.14 -71.05
CA THR A 339 -26.68 -35.38 -71.48
C THR A 339 -27.70 -36.45 -71.90
N ARG A 340 -28.80 -36.61 -71.15
CA ARG A 340 -29.89 -37.54 -71.53
C ARG A 340 -30.50 -37.17 -72.87
N GLN A 341 -30.84 -35.89 -73.06
CA GLN A 341 -31.36 -35.41 -74.34
C GLN A 341 -30.38 -35.69 -75.48
N GLN A 342 -29.09 -35.40 -75.32
CA GLN A 342 -28.09 -35.70 -76.35
C GLN A 342 -28.03 -37.19 -76.70
N ASN A 343 -28.13 -38.08 -75.71
CA ASN A 343 -28.16 -39.52 -75.94
C ASN A 343 -29.42 -39.96 -76.68
N ASP A 344 -30.59 -39.43 -76.32
CA ASP A 344 -31.87 -39.73 -76.99
C ASP A 344 -31.81 -39.27 -78.46
N TRP A 345 -31.34 -38.04 -78.72
CA TRP A 345 -31.12 -37.52 -80.07
C TRP A 345 -30.14 -38.39 -80.88
N ALA A 346 -29.06 -38.88 -80.26
CA ALA A 346 -28.11 -39.77 -80.91
C ALA A 346 -28.74 -41.13 -81.25
N ALA A 347 -29.56 -41.69 -80.36
CA ALA A 347 -30.29 -42.94 -80.58
C ALA A 347 -31.34 -42.81 -81.70
N GLU A 348 -32.11 -41.73 -81.72
CA GLU A 348 -33.05 -41.42 -82.81
C GLU A 348 -32.33 -41.29 -84.14
N ARG A 349 -31.23 -40.52 -84.18
CA ARG A 349 -30.41 -40.36 -85.39
C ARG A 349 -29.85 -41.70 -85.87
N SER A 350 -29.37 -42.55 -84.97
CA SER A 350 -28.91 -43.91 -85.30
C SER A 350 -30.04 -44.75 -85.91
N THR A 351 -31.23 -44.70 -85.32
CA THR A 351 -32.42 -45.42 -85.80
C THR A 351 -32.83 -44.96 -87.20
N LEU A 352 -32.92 -43.65 -87.42
CA LEU A 352 -33.22 -43.07 -88.72
C LEU A 352 -32.16 -43.43 -89.77
N THR A 353 -30.88 -43.42 -89.39
CA THR A 353 -29.77 -43.82 -90.28
C THR A 353 -29.90 -45.29 -90.67
N ALA A 354 -30.21 -46.18 -89.71
CA ALA A 354 -30.43 -47.60 -89.98
C ALA A 354 -31.64 -47.85 -90.90
N GLN A 355 -32.75 -47.12 -90.69
CA GLN A 355 -33.92 -47.18 -91.56
C GLN A 355 -33.58 -46.73 -92.98
N LEU A 356 -32.80 -45.66 -93.13
CA LEU A 356 -32.41 -45.12 -94.42
C LEU A 356 -31.47 -46.08 -95.18
N VAL A 357 -30.49 -46.67 -94.48
CA VAL A 357 -29.62 -47.73 -95.03
C VAL A 357 -30.45 -48.94 -95.47
N SER A 358 -31.40 -49.39 -94.65
CA SER A 358 -32.31 -50.49 -94.99
C SER A 358 -33.17 -50.18 -96.22
N TYR A 359 -33.69 -48.97 -96.33
CA TYR A 359 -34.48 -48.53 -97.48
C TYR A 359 -33.64 -48.49 -98.76
N LEU A 360 -32.44 -47.92 -98.69
CA LEU A 360 -31.51 -47.88 -99.83
C LEU A 360 -31.05 -49.27 -100.27
N SER A 361 -30.90 -50.21 -99.34
CA SER A 361 -30.51 -51.60 -99.65
C SER A 361 -31.60 -52.42 -100.36
N ARG A 362 -32.83 -51.89 -100.46
CA ARG A 362 -33.96 -52.53 -101.16
C ARG A 362 -34.12 -52.07 -102.61
N PHE A 363 -33.36 -51.06 -103.03
CA PHE A 363 -33.19 -50.65 -104.43
C PHE A 363 -31.87 -51.20 -104.96
#